data_AF-A0A526YDJ2-F1
#
_entry.id   AF-A0A526YDJ2-F1
#
_cell.length_a   1.000
_cell.length_b   1.000
_cell.length_c   1.000
_cell.angle_alpha   90.00
_cell.angle_beta   90.00
_cell.angle_gamma   90.00
#
_symmetry.space_group_name_H-M   'P 1'
#
loop_
_entity.id
_entity.type
_entity.pdbx_description
1 polymer ?
#
loop_
_entity_poly.entity_id
_entity_poly.type
_entity_poly.pdbx_seq_one_letter_code
_entity_poly.pdbx_strand_id
1 'polypeptide(L)'
;AEAEWDAAGIAAPDLPAMRQYRLDRIRAELKRRGYAGALLYDPINIRYATDSTNMQLWVAHNPTRHCFVATEGPVVLFDYFSCEHLSDHSGVVDEVRPAVSWIYLYSGELTEQKVRRWAAGIADLVKQHGGGVSRI
;
A
#
# COMPACT_ATOMS: atom_id res chain seq x y z
N ALA A 1 -21.28 14.57 10.80
CA ALA A 1 -20.29 13.78 11.55
C ALA A 1 -19.52 14.66 12.54
N GLU A 2 -18.62 15.57 12.12
CA GLU A 2 -17.82 16.38 13.08
C GLU A 2 -18.69 17.13 14.09
N ALA A 3 -19.70 17.87 13.63
CA ALA A 3 -20.63 18.57 14.52
C ALA A 3 -21.45 17.63 15.44
N GLU A 4 -21.72 16.39 15.02
CA GLU A 4 -22.43 15.40 15.84
C GLU A 4 -21.50 14.80 16.91
N TRP A 5 -20.22 14.60 16.59
CA TRP A 5 -19.20 14.16 17.54
C TRP A 5 -18.94 15.23 18.60
N ASP A 6 -18.82 16.48 18.18
CA ASP A 6 -18.65 17.63 19.08
C ASP A 6 -19.84 17.75 20.04
N ALA A 7 -21.07 17.67 19.51
CA ALA A 7 -22.28 17.70 20.34
C ALA A 7 -22.37 16.53 21.33
N ALA A 8 -21.81 15.37 20.98
CA ALA A 8 -21.75 14.19 21.83
C ALA A 8 -20.53 14.15 22.78
N GLY A 9 -19.62 15.14 22.72
CA GLY A 9 -18.40 15.17 23.52
C GLY A 9 -17.37 14.10 23.12
N ILE A 10 -17.40 13.61 21.87
CA ILE A 10 -16.48 12.61 21.35
C ILE A 10 -15.27 13.33 20.73
N ALA A 11 -14.07 13.07 21.26
CA ALA A 11 -12.84 13.65 20.73
C ALA A 11 -12.52 13.12 19.32
N ALA A 12 -12.08 14.02 18.43
CA ALA A 12 -11.57 13.64 17.12
C ALA A 12 -10.25 12.86 17.24
N PRO A 13 -9.99 11.87 16.35
CA PRO A 13 -8.74 11.15 16.35
C PRO A 13 -7.58 12.00 15.80
N ASP A 14 -6.39 11.80 16.35
CA ASP A 14 -5.14 12.25 15.73
C ASP A 14 -4.79 11.32 14.56
N LEU A 15 -5.11 11.75 13.33
CA LEU A 15 -4.89 10.94 12.13
C LEU A 15 -3.41 10.66 11.85
N PRO A 16 -2.47 11.64 11.92
CA PRO A 16 -1.04 11.35 11.83
C PRO A 16 -0.56 10.28 12.82
N ALA A 17 -0.91 10.40 14.11
CA ALA A 17 -0.50 9.42 15.12
C ALA A 17 -1.11 8.03 14.85
N MET A 18 -2.37 7.98 14.42
CA MET A 18 -3.05 6.73 14.07
C MET A 18 -2.40 6.02 12.87
N ARG A 19 -1.99 6.77 11.83
CA ARG A 19 -1.31 6.24 10.65
C ARG A 19 0.05 5.66 11.00
N GLN A 20 0.85 6.42 11.75
CA GLN A 20 2.16 5.96 12.19
C GLN A 20 2.05 4.69 13.05
N TYR A 21 1.11 4.67 14.00
CA TYR A 21 0.86 3.49 14.83
C TYR A 21 0.55 2.23 14.01
N ARG A 22 -0.30 2.34 12.99
CA ARG A 22 -0.65 1.21 12.12
C ARG A 22 0.57 0.70 11.34
N LEU A 23 1.36 1.61 10.77
CA LEU A 23 2.60 1.26 10.05
C LEU A 23 3.61 0.57 10.96
N ASP A 24 3.86 1.12 12.14
CA ASP A 24 4.79 0.55 13.12
C ASP A 24 4.37 -0.86 13.53
N ARG A 25 3.06 -1.07 13.73
CA ARG A 25 2.52 -2.39 14.07
C ARG A 25 2.70 -3.40 12.93
N ILE A 26 2.51 -2.99 11.67
CA ILE A 26 2.77 -3.85 10.51
C ILE A 26 4.25 -4.26 10.49
N ARG A 27 5.17 -3.31 10.59
CA ARG A 27 6.62 -3.56 10.59
C ARG A 27 7.05 -4.46 11.75
N ALA A 28 6.51 -4.24 12.95
CA ALA A 28 6.77 -5.10 14.09
C ALA A 28 6.39 -6.57 13.83
N GLU A 29 5.22 -6.81 13.21
CA GLU A 29 4.76 -8.15 12.88
C GLU A 29 5.57 -8.80 11.74
N LEU A 30 6.03 -8.02 10.76
CA LEU A 30 6.93 -8.49 9.70
C LEU A 30 8.30 -8.90 10.25
N LYS A 31 8.88 -8.05 11.11
CA LYS A 31 10.15 -8.31 11.80
C LYS A 31 10.06 -9.57 12.66
N ARG A 32 8.98 -9.72 13.42
CA ARG A 32 8.73 -10.91 14.25
C ARG A 32 8.69 -12.21 13.44
N ARG A 33 8.29 -12.15 12.17
CA ARG A 33 8.20 -13.32 11.26
C ARG A 33 9.41 -13.49 10.35
N GLY A 34 10.36 -12.56 10.39
CA GLY A 34 11.53 -12.57 9.51
C GLY A 34 11.16 -12.41 8.03
N TYR A 35 10.24 -11.49 7.72
CA TYR A 35 9.89 -11.14 6.35
C TYR A 35 10.63 -9.88 5.89
N ALA A 36 10.86 -9.76 4.59
CA ALA A 36 11.47 -8.59 3.95
C ALA A 36 10.49 -7.41 3.81
N GLY A 37 9.20 -7.74 3.72
CA GLY A 37 8.12 -6.78 3.57
C GLY A 37 6.78 -7.49 3.40
N ALA A 38 5.74 -6.73 3.12
CA ALA A 38 4.43 -7.22 2.71
C ALA A 38 3.99 -6.57 1.41
N LEU A 39 3.45 -7.38 0.51
CA LEU A 39 2.80 -6.92 -0.71
C LEU A 39 1.27 -7.01 -0.57
N LEU A 40 0.60 -5.87 -0.55
CA LEU A 40 -0.82 -5.73 -0.22
C LEU A 40 -1.62 -5.34 -1.46
N TYR A 41 -2.67 -6.12 -1.76
CA TYR A 41 -3.62 -5.83 -2.85
C TYR A 41 -5.04 -5.54 -2.35
N ASP A 42 -5.42 -6.14 -1.24
CA ASP A 42 -6.73 -5.90 -0.65
C ASP A 42 -6.86 -4.40 -0.29
N PRO A 43 -7.87 -3.68 -0.80
CA PRO A 43 -8.02 -2.25 -0.57
C PRO A 43 -8.23 -1.90 0.91
N ILE A 44 -8.67 -2.85 1.74
CA ILE A 44 -8.76 -2.69 3.20
C ILE A 44 -7.38 -2.77 3.84
N ASN A 45 -6.52 -3.69 3.38
CA ASN A 45 -5.13 -3.77 3.87
C ASN A 45 -4.30 -2.56 3.42
N ILE A 46 -4.45 -2.12 2.17
CA ILE A 46 -3.82 -0.88 1.66
C ILE A 46 -4.29 0.30 2.51
N ARG A 47 -5.60 0.40 2.78
CA ARG A 47 -6.15 1.45 3.65
C ARG A 47 -5.60 1.38 5.06
N TYR A 48 -5.43 0.19 5.63
CA TYR A 48 -4.86 0.03 6.96
C TYR A 48 -3.39 0.51 7.01
N ALA A 49 -2.59 0.18 5.99
CA ALA A 49 -1.18 0.56 5.92
C ALA A 49 -0.95 2.04 5.63
N THR A 50 -1.81 2.67 4.81
CA THR A 50 -1.55 4.00 4.22
C THR A 50 -2.59 5.06 4.57
N ASP A 51 -3.77 4.67 5.05
CA ASP A 51 -4.95 5.53 5.21
C ASP A 51 -5.35 6.32 3.94
N SER A 52 -4.90 5.88 2.76
CA SER A 52 -5.28 6.44 1.47
C SER A 52 -6.32 5.57 0.77
N THR A 53 -7.27 6.20 0.08
CA THR A 53 -8.31 5.54 -0.69
C THR A 53 -8.28 5.97 -2.15
N ASN A 54 -8.48 5.02 -3.06
CA ASN A 54 -8.69 5.30 -4.47
C ASN A 54 -9.64 4.24 -5.03
N MET A 55 -10.83 4.66 -5.47
CA MET A 55 -11.87 3.79 -6.05
C MET A 55 -12.06 2.45 -5.30
N GLN A 56 -12.22 2.49 -3.97
CA GLN A 56 -12.14 1.29 -3.09
C GLN A 56 -12.96 0.08 -3.58
N LEU A 57 -14.21 0.29 -4.01
CA LEU A 57 -15.06 -0.79 -4.51
C LEU A 57 -14.56 -1.35 -5.83
N TRP A 58 -14.03 -0.49 -6.70
CA TRP A 58 -13.46 -0.89 -7.97
C TRP A 58 -12.18 -1.71 -7.76
N VAL A 59 -11.28 -1.25 -6.89
CA VAL A 59 -10.01 -1.92 -6.57
C VAL A 59 -10.23 -3.26 -5.87
N ALA A 60 -11.35 -3.43 -5.15
CA ALA A 60 -11.70 -4.68 -4.48
C ALA A 60 -11.82 -5.89 -5.41
N HIS A 61 -12.10 -5.67 -6.70
CA HIS A 61 -12.23 -6.73 -7.70
C HIS A 61 -11.34 -6.51 -8.94
N ASN A 62 -10.59 -5.41 -8.96
CA ASN A 62 -9.63 -5.12 -10.02
C ASN A 62 -8.29 -4.70 -9.39
N PRO A 63 -7.29 -5.61 -9.28
CA PRO A 63 -6.03 -5.36 -8.60
C PRO A 63 -5.11 -4.42 -9.41
N THR A 64 -5.45 -3.14 -9.44
CA THR A 64 -4.67 -2.07 -10.10
C THR A 64 -4.13 -1.04 -9.13
N ARG A 65 -4.21 -1.37 -7.84
CA ARG A 65 -3.55 -0.68 -6.76
C ARG A 65 -2.93 -1.72 -5.85
N HIS A 66 -1.68 -1.50 -5.47
CA HIS A 66 -1.01 -2.35 -4.49
C HIS A 66 0.00 -1.55 -3.70
N CYS A 67 0.36 -2.04 -2.51
CA CYS A 67 1.31 -1.39 -1.64
C CYS A 67 2.39 -2.38 -1.21
N PHE A 68 3.65 -1.97 -1.28
CA PHE A 68 4.76 -2.69 -0.69
C PHE A 68 5.18 -1.96 0.60
N VAL A 69 5.09 -2.65 1.73
CA VAL A 69 5.60 -2.17 3.02
C VAL A 69 6.88 -2.93 3.32
N ALA A 70 8.05 -2.29 3.21
CA ALA A 70 9.30 -2.89 3.64
C ALA A 70 9.32 -3.05 5.17
N THR A 71 9.91 -4.15 5.67
CA THR A 71 10.08 -4.35 7.11
C THR A 71 10.94 -3.25 7.73
N GLU A 72 12.01 -2.90 7.04
CA GLU A 72 12.86 -1.75 7.31
C GLU A 72 13.01 -1.00 5.97
N GLY A 73 12.65 0.27 5.90
CA GLY A 73 12.65 1.04 4.64
C GLY A 73 11.27 1.49 4.19
N PRO A 74 11.05 1.75 2.89
CA PRO A 74 9.94 2.56 2.43
C PRO A 74 8.59 1.82 2.43
N VAL A 75 7.53 2.61 2.50
CA VAL A 75 6.20 2.27 2.02
C VAL A 75 6.06 2.79 0.59
N VAL A 76 5.97 1.87 -0.36
CA VAL A 76 5.79 2.19 -1.78
C VAL A 76 4.36 1.88 -2.19
N LEU A 77 3.62 2.90 -2.59
CA LEU A 77 2.26 2.76 -3.11
C LEU A 77 2.29 2.73 -4.63
N PHE A 78 1.75 1.68 -5.23
CA PHE A 78 1.54 1.58 -6.65
C PHE A 78 0.11 1.97 -6.97
N ASP A 79 -0.07 3.15 -7.54
CA ASP A 79 -1.39 3.73 -7.79
C ASP A 79 -1.68 3.90 -9.29
N TYR A 80 -2.92 4.24 -9.58
CA TYR A 80 -3.36 4.55 -10.92
C TYR A 80 -2.59 5.76 -11.48
N PHE A 81 -2.34 5.77 -12.79
CA PHE A 81 -1.64 6.88 -13.44
C PHE A 81 -2.38 8.20 -13.18
N SER A 82 -1.65 9.27 -12.83
CA SER A 82 -2.19 10.60 -12.48
C SER A 82 -2.99 10.66 -11.16
N CYS A 83 -2.91 9.63 -10.31
CA CYS A 83 -3.53 9.60 -8.99
C CYS A 83 -2.53 9.74 -7.83
N GLU A 84 -1.31 10.20 -8.09
CA GLU A 84 -0.22 10.26 -7.10
C GLU A 84 -0.61 11.09 -5.88
N HIS A 85 -1.31 12.20 -6.12
CA HIS A 85 -1.79 13.16 -5.11
C HIS A 85 -2.78 12.57 -4.09
N LEU A 86 -3.43 11.43 -4.38
CA LEU A 86 -4.45 10.83 -3.49
C LEU A 86 -3.87 10.23 -2.20
N SER A 87 -2.55 10.22 -2.05
CA SER A 87 -1.87 9.73 -0.86
C SER A 87 -1.03 10.78 -0.13
N ASP A 88 -0.92 12.00 -0.67
CA ASP A 88 -0.07 13.08 -0.13
C ASP A 88 -0.41 13.45 1.31
N HIS A 89 -1.67 13.31 1.70
CA HIS A 89 -2.13 13.59 3.07
C HIS A 89 -1.68 12.55 4.09
N SER A 90 -1.18 11.39 3.67
CA SER A 90 -0.92 10.24 4.52
C SER A 90 0.23 10.48 5.49
N GLY A 91 1.34 11.03 5.00
CA GLY A 91 2.59 11.19 5.76
C GLY A 91 3.36 9.89 6.03
N VAL A 92 2.82 8.72 5.66
CA VAL A 92 3.46 7.41 5.84
C VAL A 92 3.75 6.67 4.54
N VAL A 93 3.42 7.28 3.39
CA VAL A 93 3.78 6.77 2.05
C VAL A 93 5.03 7.52 1.60
N ASP A 94 6.12 6.78 1.37
CA ASP A 94 7.41 7.36 0.99
C ASP A 94 7.54 7.56 -0.52
N GLU A 95 6.94 6.67 -1.31
CA GLU A 95 7.00 6.70 -2.77
C GLU A 95 5.66 6.31 -3.39
N VAL A 96 5.28 7.01 -4.46
CA VAL A 96 4.16 6.61 -5.33
C VAL A 96 4.70 6.25 -6.70
N ARG A 97 4.33 5.07 -7.19
CA ARG A 97 4.75 4.56 -8.51
C ARG A 97 3.52 4.19 -9.35
N PRO A 98 3.60 4.24 -10.69
CA PRO A 98 2.51 3.74 -11.52
C PRO A 98 2.30 2.23 -11.33
N ALA A 99 1.06 1.82 -11.10
CA ALA A 99 0.70 0.42 -10.98
C ALA A 99 0.81 -0.32 -12.32
N VAL A 100 1.41 -1.50 -12.28
CA VAL A 100 1.36 -2.45 -13.39
C VAL A 100 0.20 -3.42 -13.14
N SER A 101 -0.96 -3.10 -13.70
CA SER A 101 -2.08 -4.04 -13.72
C SER A 101 -1.77 -5.20 -14.66
N TRP A 102 -1.90 -6.42 -14.15
CA TRP A 102 -1.66 -7.66 -14.88
C TRP A 102 -2.94 -8.46 -15.14
N ILE A 103 -4.12 -7.96 -14.75
CA ILE A 103 -5.38 -8.64 -15.06
C ILE A 103 -5.76 -8.48 -16.52
N TYR A 104 -6.58 -9.41 -16.99
CA TYR A 104 -7.00 -9.47 -18.39
C TYR A 104 -7.65 -8.17 -18.89
N LEU A 105 -8.45 -7.50 -18.06
CA LEU A 105 -9.08 -6.21 -18.40
C LEU A 105 -8.06 -5.14 -18.87
N TYR A 106 -6.85 -5.14 -18.31
CA TYR A 106 -5.80 -4.16 -18.62
C TYR A 106 -4.70 -4.67 -19.54
N SER A 107 -4.57 -5.99 -19.61
CA SER A 107 -3.42 -6.64 -20.25
C SER A 107 -3.80 -7.40 -21.51
N GLY A 108 -5.04 -7.88 -21.62
CA GLY A 108 -5.46 -8.83 -22.64
C GLY A 108 -4.44 -9.98 -22.78
N GLU A 109 -4.03 -10.23 -24.03
CA GLU A 109 -3.02 -11.23 -24.38
C GLU A 109 -1.61 -10.91 -23.86
N LEU A 110 -1.34 -9.69 -23.41
CA LEU A 110 -0.03 -9.27 -22.87
C LEU A 110 0.13 -9.58 -21.37
N THR A 111 -0.80 -10.34 -20.78
CA THR A 111 -0.80 -10.68 -19.34
C THR A 111 0.55 -11.21 -18.87
N GLU A 112 1.15 -12.16 -19.59
CA GLU A 112 2.45 -12.74 -19.19
C GLU A 112 3.57 -11.69 -19.16
N GLN A 113 3.64 -10.82 -20.18
CA GLN A 113 4.62 -9.75 -20.25
C GLN A 113 4.43 -8.74 -19.09
N LYS A 114 3.18 -8.42 -18.75
CA LYS A 114 2.84 -7.50 -17.66
C LYS A 114 3.17 -8.09 -16.30
N VAL A 115 2.88 -9.38 -16.07
CA VAL A 115 3.26 -10.10 -14.84
C VAL A 115 4.77 -10.09 -14.67
N ARG A 116 5.55 -10.38 -15.73
CA ARG A 116 7.03 -10.35 -15.66
C ARG A 116 7.55 -8.96 -15.27
N ARG A 117 7.02 -7.89 -15.90
CA ARG A 117 7.38 -6.50 -15.57
C ARG A 117 7.02 -6.14 -14.13
N TRP A 118 5.81 -6.50 -13.70
CA TRP A 118 5.35 -6.28 -12.34
C TRP A 118 6.25 -7.01 -11.31
N ALA A 119 6.48 -8.31 -11.52
CA ALA A 119 7.26 -9.14 -10.62
C ALA A 119 8.71 -8.66 -10.50
N ALA A 120 9.32 -8.20 -11.61
CA ALA A 120 10.66 -7.60 -11.59
C ALA A 120 10.71 -6.36 -10.69
N GLY A 121 9.74 -5.46 -10.79
CA GLY A 121 9.68 -4.26 -9.94
C GLY A 121 9.53 -4.59 -8.45
N ILE A 122 8.75 -5.62 -8.10
CA ILE A 122 8.65 -6.09 -6.72
C ILE A 122 9.95 -6.76 -6.27
N ALA A 123 10.56 -7.60 -7.10
CA ALA A 123 11.82 -8.27 -6.78
C ALA A 123 12.96 -7.26 -6.54
N ASP A 124 13.00 -6.17 -7.30
CA ASP A 124 13.96 -5.08 -7.10
C ASP A 124 13.77 -4.40 -5.73
N LEU A 125 12.52 -4.14 -5.31
CA LEU A 125 12.24 -3.61 -3.97
C LEU A 125 12.69 -4.57 -2.87
N VAL A 126 12.41 -5.86 -3.00
CA VAL A 126 12.86 -6.88 -2.03
C VAL A 126 14.38 -6.96 -2.00
N LYS A 127 15.05 -6.90 -3.15
CA LYS A 127 16.52 -6.91 -3.22
C LYS A 127 17.13 -5.68 -2.55
N GLN A 128 16.52 -4.51 -2.73
CA GLN A 128 17.01 -3.24 -2.20
C GLN A 128 16.74 -3.09 -0.70
N HIS A 129 15.57 -3.50 -0.22
CA HIS A 129 15.10 -3.22 1.14
C HIS A 129 14.95 -4.46 2.04
N GLY A 130 15.10 -5.67 1.49
CA GLY A 130 14.91 -6.91 2.24
C GLY A 130 16.06 -7.30 3.17
N GLY A 131 17.22 -6.61 3.11
CA GLY A 131 18.35 -6.88 4.01
C GLY A 131 18.88 -8.32 3.95
N GLY A 132 18.79 -8.96 2.78
CA GLY A 132 19.15 -10.38 2.59
C GLY A 132 18.00 -11.36 2.82
N VAL A 133 16.86 -10.90 3.36
CA VAL A 133 15.62 -11.66 3.43
C VAL A 133 14.89 -11.51 2.09
N SER A 134 14.38 -12.62 1.55
CA SER A 134 13.63 -12.65 0.28
C SER A 134 12.16 -13.05 0.42
N ARG A 135 11.73 -13.42 1.64
CA ARG A 135 10.35 -13.82 1.91
C ARG A 135 9.47 -12.58 2.11
N ILE A 136 8.41 -12.48 1.31
CA ILE A 136 7.34 -11.47 1.38
C ILE A 136 5.97 -12.15 1.46
#